data_AF-A0AAD5DHL0-F1
#
_entry.id   AF-A0AAD5DHL0-F1
#
_cell.length_a   1.000
_cell.length_b   1.000
_cell.length_c   1.000
_cell.angle_alpha   90.00
_cell.angle_beta   90.00
_cell.angle_gamma   90.00
#
_symmetry.space_group_name_H-M   'P 1'
#
loop_
_entity.id
_entity.type
_entity.pdbx_description
1 polymer ?
#
loop_
_entity_poly.entity_id
_entity_poly.type
_entity_poly.pdbx_seq_one_letter_code
_entity_poly.pdbx_strand_id
1 'polypeptide(L)'
;MAGGKCGLFEKTRRFVRTLHFLIMMVASLLILWLPVLVAIGDILVPCVLLSSFICVRCYSFEEHLHHYDFRSSLTDVPVVSAIRSFIIICVYLMYDGQYLGTVTLCSIFSILVLSFKACVFTVNSHFEAESSSSVLKQRLHLKISWGMNVLFLSSVVFALGHTVIAYRTSCRARRKLMFNRADHDSAFLSKVLFPFGKAKLPRSSTSADMSWKSDNKTRQKQSRVDHNDQELPIKLLADVDSLFMVWNNLTIHYKLHIPNPPSRTLSSTTLLDNPSLNSVPKPQNHLRRSYSIQFQDSSIYAPLLDDTSSNEEMSVLNVDEGNNGYFSSKSVQKVPEVSGKFGVVLVHGFGGGVFSWRHVMAVMSRQVNCVVASFDRPGWGLTSRPRRDDWEANKLPNPYMLDTQVDMLISFCKEMGFSSVVLVGHDDGGLLALKAAQRVQSSANPVDVKIKGVVLLTVSLSREVVPGLAKILMRTSLGKKNLVHSLLRTEIGQVVNRRAWYDATKLTTDVLSLYKAPLYVEGWDESLYEIGKLSSDTVFSEENASSLVKAVEDTPVMVIAGAEDALVSLKSVQTMASKFVNSRLVSISGCGHLPHEECPEVLLAAILPFISKLSSKADK
;
A
#
# COMPACT_ATOMS: atom_id res chain seq x y z
N MET A 1 49.17 3.07 28.25
CA MET A 1 47.74 3.02 28.67
C MET A 1 46.82 3.30 27.46
N ALA A 2 46.43 2.28 26.68
CA ALA A 2 45.47 2.49 25.57
C ALA A 2 44.61 1.27 25.19
N GLY A 3 44.67 0.16 25.96
CA GLY A 3 43.89 -1.06 25.67
C GLY A 3 42.50 -1.15 26.33
N GLY A 4 42.16 -0.24 27.25
CA GLY A 4 40.97 -0.38 28.11
C GLY A 4 39.65 0.18 27.56
N LYS A 5 39.70 1.07 26.55
CA LYS A 5 38.50 1.82 26.10
C LYS A 5 37.63 1.05 25.10
N CYS A 6 38.20 0.14 24.31
CA CYS A 6 37.45 -0.60 23.27
C CYS A 6 36.50 -1.65 23.88
N GLY A 7 36.91 -2.33 24.95
CA GLY A 7 36.08 -3.32 25.64
C GLY A 7 34.91 -2.74 26.43
N LEU A 8 35.02 -1.50 26.91
CA LEU A 8 33.94 -0.82 27.63
C LEU A 8 32.80 -0.45 26.67
N PHE A 9 33.13 0.10 25.50
CA PHE A 9 32.12 0.46 24.49
C PHE A 9 31.34 -0.75 23.99
N GLU A 10 32.00 -1.89 23.78
CA GLU A 10 31.33 -3.11 23.32
C GLU A 10 30.47 -3.75 24.43
N LYS A 11 30.91 -3.68 25.70
CA LYS A 11 30.09 -4.07 26.86
C LYS A 11 28.85 -3.18 26.99
N THR A 12 28.99 -1.87 26.87
CA THR A 12 27.87 -0.91 26.89
C THR A 12 26.90 -1.18 25.75
N ARG A 13 27.38 -1.45 24.53
CA ARG A 13 26.54 -1.79 23.38
C ARG A 13 25.75 -3.09 23.59
N ARG A 14 26.37 -4.12 24.17
CA ARG A 14 25.68 -5.37 24.52
C ARG A 14 24.64 -5.15 25.60
N PHE A 15 24.96 -4.37 26.63
CA PHE A 15 24.02 -4.01 27.70
C PHE A 15 22.80 -3.26 27.16
N VAL A 16 23.00 -2.26 26.29
CA VAL A 16 21.90 -1.51 25.65
C VAL A 16 21.00 -2.41 24.79
N ARG A 17 21.58 -3.36 24.04
CA ARG A 17 20.80 -4.32 23.26
C ARG A 17 19.99 -5.27 24.13
N THR A 18 20.59 -5.78 25.21
CA THR A 18 19.88 -6.64 26.17
C THR A 18 18.76 -5.86 26.86
N LEU A 19 19.01 -4.62 27.25
CA LEU A 19 17.99 -3.76 27.85
C LEU A 19 16.85 -3.46 26.87
N HIS A 20 17.15 -3.15 25.61
CA HIS A 20 16.14 -2.96 24.58
C HIS A 20 15.30 -4.21 24.35
N PHE A 21 15.94 -5.39 24.27
CA PHE A 21 15.24 -6.66 24.14
C PHE A 21 14.34 -6.94 25.35
N LEU A 22 14.84 -6.70 26.57
CA LEU A 22 14.08 -6.84 27.81
C LEU A 22 12.85 -5.92 27.81
N ILE A 23 13.02 -4.65 27.41
CA ILE A 23 11.93 -3.67 27.29
C ILE A 23 10.89 -4.15 26.28
N MET A 24 11.31 -4.62 25.10
CA MET A 24 10.39 -5.12 24.07
C MET A 24 9.66 -6.40 24.49
N MET A 25 10.34 -7.28 25.22
CA MET A 25 9.74 -8.49 25.79
C MET A 25 8.69 -8.14 26.85
N VAL A 26 9.02 -7.24 27.78
CA VAL A 26 8.07 -6.76 28.81
C VAL A 26 6.90 -6.02 28.16
N ALA A 27 7.14 -5.16 27.16
CA ALA A 27 6.07 -4.50 26.41
C ALA A 27 5.15 -5.51 25.71
N SER A 28 5.72 -6.57 25.13
CA SER A 28 4.94 -7.66 24.50
C SER A 28 4.12 -8.45 25.53
N LEU A 29 4.68 -8.68 26.72
CA LEU A 29 3.96 -9.28 27.85
C LEU A 29 2.81 -8.37 28.26
N LEU A 30 3.04 -7.07 28.49
CA LEU A 30 2.00 -6.12 28.88
C LEU A 30 0.86 -6.04 27.85
N ILE A 31 1.16 -6.14 26.55
CA ILE A 31 0.14 -6.19 25.49
C ILE A 31 -0.73 -7.45 25.57
N LEU A 32 -0.20 -8.57 26.06
CA LEU A 32 -0.96 -9.80 26.28
C LEU A 32 -1.92 -9.68 27.47
N TRP A 33 -1.52 -8.92 28.50
CA TRP A 33 -2.30 -8.70 29.74
C TRP A 33 -3.23 -7.48 29.67
N LEU A 34 -3.32 -6.82 28.52
CA LEU A 34 -4.09 -5.60 28.33
C LEU A 34 -5.57 -5.70 28.76
N PRO A 35 -6.31 -6.80 28.49
CA PRO A 35 -7.69 -6.95 28.98
C PRO A 35 -7.81 -6.94 30.51
N VAL A 36 -6.84 -7.57 31.19
CA VAL A 36 -6.79 -7.65 32.65
C VAL A 36 -6.39 -6.30 33.25
N LEU A 37 -5.41 -5.63 32.65
CA LEU A 37 -4.94 -4.33 33.12
C LEU A 37 -6.03 -3.27 33.05
N VAL A 38 -6.83 -3.27 31.98
CA VAL A 38 -7.95 -2.32 31.83
C VAL A 38 -9.08 -2.63 32.81
N ALA A 39 -9.37 -3.91 33.09
CA ALA A 39 -10.35 -4.29 34.11
C ALA A 39 -9.91 -3.87 35.53
N ILE A 40 -8.62 -4.03 35.86
CA ILE A 40 -8.05 -3.55 37.12
C ILE A 40 -8.17 -2.02 37.21
N GLY A 41 -7.86 -1.31 36.12
CA GLY A 41 -8.03 0.14 36.06
C GLY A 41 -9.47 0.60 36.24
N ASP A 42 -10.42 -0.08 35.59
CA ASP A 42 -11.86 0.21 35.68
C ASP A 42 -12.42 -0.01 37.10
N ILE A 43 -11.82 -0.89 37.89
CA ILE A 43 -12.18 -1.07 39.31
C ILE A 43 -11.48 -0.03 40.19
N LEU A 44 -10.16 0.13 40.05
CA LEU A 44 -9.37 0.93 40.98
C LEU A 44 -9.61 2.43 40.82
N VAL A 45 -9.72 2.95 39.59
CA VAL A 45 -9.82 4.39 39.34
C VAL A 45 -11.11 4.98 39.93
N PRO A 46 -12.31 4.40 39.70
CA PRO A 46 -13.52 4.89 40.36
C PRO A 46 -13.48 4.77 41.88
N CYS A 47 -12.86 3.73 42.45
CA CYS A 47 -12.71 3.58 43.90
C CYS A 47 -11.80 4.66 44.51
N VAL A 48 -10.67 4.98 43.86
CA VAL A 48 -9.75 6.04 44.29
C VAL A 48 -10.43 7.41 44.15
N LEU A 49 -11.12 7.65 43.03
CA LEU A 49 -11.88 8.89 42.84
C LEU A 49 -12.97 9.05 43.91
N LEU A 50 -13.72 7.99 44.22
CA LEU A 50 -14.74 8.01 45.27
C LEU A 50 -14.16 8.42 46.64
N SER A 51 -12.97 7.92 46.98
CA SER A 51 -12.29 8.27 48.24
C SER A 51 -11.88 9.75 48.35
N SER A 52 -11.80 10.45 47.21
CA SER A 52 -11.51 11.90 47.16
C SER A 52 -12.76 12.76 47.41
N PHE A 53 -13.96 12.18 47.22
CA PHE A 53 -15.25 12.84 47.38
C PHE A 53 -15.98 12.44 48.67
N ILE A 54 -15.78 11.22 49.17
CA ILE A 54 -16.46 10.67 50.36
C ILE A 54 -15.43 10.09 51.35
N CYS A 55 -15.64 10.30 52.64
CA CYS A 55 -14.84 9.66 53.68
C CYS A 55 -15.22 8.18 53.83
N VAL A 56 -14.54 7.30 53.09
CA VAL A 56 -14.77 5.84 53.10
C VAL A 56 -14.36 5.18 54.43
N ARG A 57 -13.58 5.88 55.27
CA ARG A 57 -13.15 5.40 56.60
C ARG A 57 -14.06 5.85 57.75
N CYS A 58 -15.06 6.70 57.47
CA CYS A 58 -15.90 7.29 58.50
C CYS A 58 -17.06 6.38 58.92
N TYR A 59 -17.39 5.35 58.13
CA TYR A 59 -18.48 4.42 58.39
C TYR A 59 -18.02 2.98 58.12
N SER A 60 -18.62 2.03 58.83
CA SER A 60 -18.47 0.59 58.53
C SER A 60 -19.20 0.23 57.22
N PHE A 61 -18.86 -0.92 56.62
CA PHE A 61 -19.52 -1.40 55.40
C PHE A 61 -21.05 -1.56 55.58
N GLU A 62 -21.47 -2.02 56.75
CA GLU A 62 -22.88 -2.20 57.12
C GLU A 62 -23.63 -0.86 57.22
N GLU A 63 -23.01 0.16 57.82
CA GLU A 63 -23.56 1.52 57.88
C GLU A 63 -23.64 2.18 56.50
N HIS A 64 -22.66 1.94 55.62
CA HIS A 64 -22.71 2.41 54.23
C HIS A 64 -23.85 1.79 53.44
N LEU A 65 -24.20 0.52 53.72
CA LEU A 65 -25.33 -0.16 53.10
C LEU A 65 -26.68 0.34 53.63
N HIS A 66 -26.77 0.64 54.93
CA HIS A 66 -27.97 1.20 55.56
C HIS A 66 -28.29 2.64 55.11
N HIS A 67 -27.27 3.43 54.78
CA HIS A 67 -27.43 4.82 54.29
C HIS A 67 -27.41 4.93 52.77
N TYR A 68 -27.45 3.80 52.05
CA TYR A 68 -27.44 3.80 50.60
C TYR A 68 -28.78 4.29 50.05
N ASP A 69 -28.73 5.33 49.22
CA ASP A 69 -29.85 5.77 48.39
C ASP A 69 -29.38 5.98 46.94
N PHE A 70 -30.10 5.38 46.00
CA PHE A 70 -29.83 5.49 44.57
C PHE A 70 -29.98 6.93 44.05
N ARG A 71 -30.62 7.85 44.78
CA ARG A 71 -30.72 9.25 44.33
C ARG A 71 -29.50 10.10 44.70
N SER A 72 -28.82 9.76 45.80
CA SER A 72 -27.82 10.63 46.43
C SER A 72 -26.45 9.97 46.66
N SER A 73 -26.33 8.65 46.49
CA SER A 73 -25.06 7.94 46.67
C SER A 73 -24.19 7.96 45.40
N LEU A 74 -22.86 8.00 45.57
CA LEU A 74 -21.88 7.85 44.47
C LEU A 74 -21.33 6.41 44.35
N THR A 75 -21.72 5.52 45.27
CA THR A 75 -21.19 4.14 45.36
C THR A 75 -21.60 3.24 44.19
N ASP A 76 -22.66 3.60 43.46
CA ASP A 76 -23.15 2.85 42.29
C ASP A 76 -22.14 2.78 41.16
N VAL A 77 -21.38 3.85 40.95
CA VAL A 77 -20.45 3.96 39.82
C VAL A 77 -19.32 2.93 39.90
N PRO A 78 -18.55 2.81 41.00
CA PRO A 78 -17.54 1.76 41.13
C PRO A 78 -18.15 0.35 41.15
N VAL A 79 -19.36 0.16 41.69
CA VAL A 79 -20.03 -1.15 41.70
C VAL A 79 -20.38 -1.59 40.28
N VAL A 80 -20.96 -0.73 39.46
CA VAL A 80 -21.29 -1.03 38.05
C VAL A 80 -20.03 -1.28 37.23
N SER A 81 -18.97 -0.49 37.42
CA SER A 81 -17.65 -0.72 36.80
C SER A 81 -17.04 -2.06 37.22
N ALA A 82 -17.16 -2.45 38.49
CA ALA A 82 -16.67 -3.73 38.99
C ALA A 82 -17.45 -4.92 38.42
N ILE A 83 -18.78 -4.84 38.37
CA ILE A 83 -19.64 -5.88 37.77
C ILE A 83 -19.29 -6.04 36.28
N ARG A 84 -19.18 -4.93 35.53
CA ARG A 84 -18.77 -4.97 34.12
C ARG A 84 -17.41 -5.64 33.96
N SER A 85 -16.41 -5.18 34.70
CA SER A 85 -15.05 -5.73 34.64
C SER A 85 -14.99 -7.20 34.99
N PHE A 86 -15.75 -7.64 35.99
CA PHE A 86 -15.88 -9.05 36.36
C PHE A 86 -16.47 -9.89 35.22
N ILE A 87 -17.59 -9.47 34.64
CA ILE A 87 -18.23 -10.16 33.51
C ILE A 87 -17.25 -10.25 32.32
N ILE A 88 -16.56 -9.15 32.00
CA ILE A 88 -15.61 -9.12 30.87
C ILE A 88 -14.43 -10.06 31.11
N ILE A 89 -13.88 -10.11 32.33
CA ILE A 89 -12.80 -11.06 32.68
C ILE A 89 -13.32 -12.50 32.60
N CYS A 90 -14.50 -12.80 33.13
CA CYS A 90 -15.09 -14.14 33.07
C CYS A 90 -15.25 -14.62 31.62
N VAL A 91 -15.80 -13.77 30.74
CA VAL A 91 -15.98 -14.10 29.32
C VAL A 91 -14.62 -14.21 28.60
N TYR A 92 -13.64 -13.40 28.98
CA TYR A 92 -12.27 -13.51 28.46
C TYR A 92 -11.62 -14.85 28.81
N LEU A 93 -11.84 -15.37 30.03
CA LEU A 93 -11.32 -16.65 30.48
C LEU A 93 -12.05 -17.86 29.85
N MET A 94 -13.35 -17.72 29.57
CA MET A 94 -14.15 -18.79 28.95
C MET A 94 -13.92 -18.95 27.44
N TYR A 95 -13.23 -17.98 26.80
CA TYR A 95 -12.82 -17.96 25.39
C TYR A 95 -13.85 -18.53 24.39
N ASP A 96 -15.11 -18.09 24.50
CA ASP A 96 -16.13 -18.43 23.53
C ASP A 96 -16.14 -17.38 22.39
N GLY A 97 -16.45 -17.80 21.16
CA GLY A 97 -16.32 -16.99 19.92
C GLY A 97 -17.12 -15.68 19.88
N GLN A 98 -17.85 -15.36 20.96
CA GLN A 98 -18.72 -14.21 21.16
C GLN A 98 -18.14 -13.13 22.10
N TYR A 99 -16.83 -13.15 22.39
CA TYR A 99 -16.17 -12.18 23.28
C TYR A 99 -16.48 -10.72 22.93
N LEU A 100 -16.36 -10.32 21.66
CA LEU A 100 -16.62 -8.93 21.24
C LEU A 100 -18.06 -8.50 21.51
N GLY A 101 -19.04 -9.34 21.14
CA GLY A 101 -20.47 -9.03 21.31
C GLY A 101 -20.83 -8.86 22.79
N THR A 102 -20.36 -9.76 23.64
CA THR A 102 -20.64 -9.72 25.08
C THR A 102 -20.03 -8.50 25.74
N VAL A 103 -18.78 -8.14 25.40
CA VAL A 103 -18.13 -6.93 25.91
C VAL A 103 -18.86 -5.67 25.45
N THR A 104 -19.27 -5.59 24.19
CA THR A 104 -20.02 -4.42 23.70
C THR A 104 -21.37 -4.25 24.39
N LEU A 105 -22.10 -5.33 24.60
CA LEU A 105 -23.40 -5.30 25.29
C LEU A 105 -23.24 -4.90 26.76
N CYS A 106 -22.26 -5.47 27.46
CA CYS A 106 -21.96 -5.14 28.85
C CYS A 106 -21.54 -3.68 29.01
N SER A 107 -20.68 -3.16 28.11
CA SER A 107 -20.29 -1.76 28.08
C SER A 107 -21.47 -0.83 27.80
N ILE A 108 -22.31 -1.11 26.82
CA ILE A 108 -23.51 -0.29 26.51
C ILE A 108 -24.47 -0.29 27.70
N PHE A 109 -24.78 -1.46 28.27
CA PHE A 109 -25.68 -1.56 29.41
C PHE A 109 -25.15 -0.78 30.63
N SER A 110 -23.87 -0.89 30.93
CA SER A 110 -23.24 -0.14 32.03
C SER A 110 -23.34 1.38 31.83
N ILE A 111 -23.13 1.88 30.60
CA ILE A 111 -23.25 3.29 30.28
C ILE A 111 -24.70 3.75 30.45
N LEU A 112 -25.68 2.99 29.96
CA LEU A 112 -27.11 3.33 30.09
C LEU A 112 -27.54 3.44 31.55
N VAL A 113 -27.15 2.48 32.39
CA VAL A 113 -27.45 2.48 33.83
C VAL A 113 -26.83 3.71 34.51
N LEU A 114 -25.57 4.01 34.21
CA LEU A 114 -24.88 5.15 34.79
C LEU A 114 -25.36 6.50 34.25
N SER A 115 -25.82 6.56 33.00
CA SER A 115 -26.46 7.76 32.44
C SER A 115 -27.79 8.04 33.14
N PHE A 116 -28.61 7.02 33.37
CA PHE A 116 -29.84 7.16 34.14
C PHE A 116 -29.55 7.63 35.58
N LYS A 117 -28.56 7.01 36.24
CA LYS A 117 -28.08 7.42 37.57
C LYS A 117 -27.61 8.87 37.60
N ALA A 118 -26.80 9.29 36.62
CA ALA A 118 -26.30 10.66 36.53
C ALA A 118 -27.46 11.67 36.40
N CYS A 119 -28.46 11.39 35.56
CA CYS A 119 -29.64 12.24 35.43
C CYS A 119 -30.40 12.37 36.76
N VAL A 120 -30.70 11.25 37.44
CA VAL A 120 -31.41 11.24 38.72
C VAL A 120 -30.63 12.00 39.79
N PHE A 121 -29.32 11.78 39.87
CA PHE A 121 -28.45 12.42 40.83
C PHE A 121 -28.32 13.93 40.60
N THR A 122 -28.14 14.36 39.35
CA THR A 122 -28.06 15.78 39.01
C THR A 122 -29.33 16.51 39.39
N VAL A 123 -30.50 15.94 39.07
CA VAL A 123 -31.81 16.52 39.43
C VAL A 123 -31.96 16.63 40.95
N ASN A 124 -31.66 15.56 41.70
CA ASN A 124 -31.76 15.57 43.16
C ASN A 124 -30.78 16.58 43.79
N SER A 125 -29.54 16.66 43.29
CA SER A 125 -28.53 17.60 43.77
C SER A 125 -28.92 19.07 43.57
N HIS A 126 -29.70 19.37 42.52
CA HIS A 126 -30.19 20.72 42.25
C HIS A 126 -31.27 21.12 43.26
N PHE A 127 -32.23 20.23 43.55
CA PHE A 127 -33.27 20.47 44.55
C PHE A 127 -32.70 20.61 45.97
N GLU A 128 -31.72 19.79 46.34
CA GLU A 128 -31.07 19.90 47.66
C GLU A 128 -30.26 21.20 47.80
N ALA A 129 -29.60 21.66 46.72
CA ALA A 129 -28.84 22.91 46.73
C ALA A 129 -29.74 24.14 46.98
N GLU A 130 -30.93 24.19 46.36
CA GLU A 130 -31.91 25.28 46.54
C GLU A 130 -32.49 25.33 47.96
N SER A 131 -32.56 24.18 48.65
CA SER A 131 -33.10 24.09 50.01
C SER A 131 -32.12 24.48 51.13
N SER A 132 -30.84 24.70 50.82
CA SER A 132 -29.77 24.84 51.80
C SER A 132 -29.37 26.31 52.06
N SER A 133 -29.47 26.77 53.32
CA SER A 133 -29.21 28.19 53.71
C SER A 133 -27.76 28.48 54.17
N SER A 134 -26.85 27.49 54.12
CA SER A 134 -25.49 27.58 54.68
C SER A 134 -24.41 27.47 53.60
N VAL A 135 -23.51 28.46 53.53
CA VAL A 135 -22.40 28.57 52.55
C VAL A 135 -21.43 27.37 52.63
N LEU A 136 -21.21 26.80 53.82
CA LEU A 136 -20.33 25.64 54.00
C LEU A 136 -20.96 24.36 53.43
N LYS A 137 -22.28 24.19 53.60
CA LYS A 137 -23.04 23.08 53.00
C LYS A 137 -23.08 23.22 51.46
N GLN A 138 -23.25 24.43 50.95
CA GLN A 138 -23.26 24.69 49.51
C GLN A 138 -21.94 24.31 48.82
N ARG A 139 -20.78 24.63 49.44
CA ARG A 139 -19.46 24.20 48.93
C ARG A 139 -19.26 22.68 48.95
N LEU A 140 -19.79 22.00 49.96
CA LEU A 140 -19.74 20.54 50.05
C LEU A 140 -20.60 19.88 48.96
N HIS A 141 -21.82 20.39 48.72
CA HIS A 141 -22.71 19.93 47.66
C HIS A 141 -22.12 20.14 46.26
N LEU A 142 -21.44 21.27 46.01
CA LEU A 142 -20.72 21.52 44.75
C LEU A 142 -19.60 20.48 44.52
N LYS A 143 -18.84 20.15 45.55
CA LYS A 143 -17.77 19.14 45.46
C LYS A 143 -18.34 17.73 45.18
N ILE A 144 -19.48 17.39 45.77
CA ILE A 144 -20.17 16.11 45.57
C ILE A 144 -20.84 16.04 44.18
N SER A 145 -21.42 17.14 43.70
CA SER A 145 -22.03 17.26 42.37
C SER A 145 -20.99 17.06 41.25
N TRP A 146 -19.79 17.63 41.41
CA TRP A 146 -18.67 17.38 40.50
C TRP A 146 -18.18 15.92 40.53
N GLY A 147 -18.26 15.27 41.69
CA GLY A 147 -17.88 13.87 41.85
C GLY A 147 -18.62 12.91 40.92
N MET A 148 -19.93 13.11 40.73
CA MET A 148 -20.74 12.27 39.81
C MET A 148 -20.26 12.37 38.36
N ASN A 149 -20.01 13.59 37.87
CA ASN A 149 -19.57 13.80 36.49
C ASN A 149 -18.17 13.18 36.23
N VAL A 150 -17.26 13.33 37.19
CA VAL A 150 -15.90 12.78 37.10
C VAL A 150 -15.93 11.25 37.13
N LEU A 151 -16.72 10.66 38.04
CA LEU A 151 -16.89 9.21 38.15
C LEU A 151 -17.58 8.63 36.90
N PHE A 152 -18.64 9.27 36.41
CA PHE A 152 -19.33 8.87 35.18
C PHE A 152 -18.39 8.88 33.97
N LEU A 153 -17.65 9.97 33.77
CA LEU A 153 -16.70 10.10 32.66
C LEU A 153 -15.60 9.03 32.75
N SER A 154 -15.09 8.74 33.95
CA SER A 154 -14.11 7.68 34.15
C SER A 154 -14.66 6.31 33.71
N SER A 155 -15.89 5.97 34.09
CA SER A 155 -16.51 4.69 33.72
C SER A 155 -16.78 4.59 32.21
N VAL A 156 -17.17 5.69 31.55
CA VAL A 156 -17.35 5.72 30.07
C VAL A 156 -16.03 5.46 29.36
N VAL A 157 -14.93 6.08 29.81
CA VAL A 157 -13.59 5.88 29.22
C VAL A 157 -13.17 4.42 29.32
N PHE A 158 -13.36 3.76 30.47
CA PHE A 158 -13.05 2.34 30.63
C PHE A 158 -14.00 1.43 29.83
N ALA A 159 -15.28 1.77 29.70
CA ALA A 159 -16.25 1.04 28.85
C ALA A 159 -15.77 0.97 27.39
N LEU A 160 -15.32 2.11 26.87
CA LEU A 160 -14.77 2.24 25.52
C LEU A 160 -13.43 1.52 25.42
N GLY A 161 -12.56 1.63 26.43
CA GLY A 161 -11.30 0.90 26.52
C GLY A 161 -11.49 -0.62 26.41
N HIS A 162 -12.45 -1.18 27.15
CA HIS A 162 -12.83 -2.58 27.06
C HIS A 162 -13.31 -2.97 25.66
N THR A 163 -14.13 -2.14 25.02
CA THR A 163 -14.65 -2.37 23.67
C THR A 163 -13.54 -2.41 22.62
N VAL A 164 -12.58 -1.47 22.69
CA VAL A 164 -11.42 -1.41 21.78
C VAL A 164 -10.52 -2.64 21.95
N ILE A 165 -10.30 -3.07 23.20
CA ILE A 165 -9.50 -4.27 23.49
C ILE A 165 -10.21 -5.54 23.00
N ALA A 166 -11.53 -5.63 23.19
CA ALA A 166 -12.33 -6.73 22.69
C ALA A 166 -12.30 -6.82 21.16
N TYR A 167 -12.33 -5.67 20.48
CA TYR A 167 -12.20 -5.61 19.03
C TYR A 167 -10.82 -6.11 18.59
N ARG A 168 -9.74 -5.62 19.22
CA ARG A 168 -8.36 -6.01 18.89
C ARG A 168 -8.10 -7.51 19.11
N THR A 169 -8.60 -8.06 20.21
CA THR A 169 -8.45 -9.48 20.57
C THR A 169 -9.28 -10.38 19.66
N SER A 170 -10.53 -10.02 19.35
CA SER A 170 -11.38 -10.74 18.38
C SER A 170 -10.76 -10.77 16.99
N CYS A 171 -10.22 -9.65 16.51
CA CYS A 171 -9.49 -9.59 15.24
C CYS A 171 -8.19 -10.43 15.26
N ARG A 172 -7.56 -10.61 16.42
CA ARG A 172 -6.40 -11.52 16.56
C ARG A 172 -6.83 -12.99 16.54
N ALA A 173 -7.95 -13.34 17.17
CA ALA A 173 -8.50 -14.69 17.19
C ALA A 173 -9.00 -15.14 15.81
N ARG A 174 -9.75 -14.28 15.10
CA ARG A 174 -10.21 -14.54 13.72
C ARG A 174 -9.05 -14.80 12.76
N ARG A 175 -7.94 -14.08 12.91
CA ARG A 175 -6.71 -14.34 12.13
C ARG A 175 -6.15 -15.74 12.39
N LYS A 176 -6.06 -16.19 13.65
CA LYS A 176 -5.59 -17.55 14.00
C LYS A 176 -6.50 -18.65 13.43
N LEU A 177 -7.81 -18.44 13.45
CA LEU A 177 -8.78 -19.40 12.87
C LEU A 177 -8.67 -19.48 11.34
N MET A 178 -8.42 -18.36 10.65
CA MET A 178 -8.21 -18.33 9.20
C MET A 178 -6.94 -19.10 8.80
N PHE A 179 -5.84 -18.95 9.56
CA PHE A 179 -4.62 -19.74 9.33
C PHE A 179 -4.85 -21.24 9.56
N ASN A 180 -5.54 -21.62 10.63
CA ASN A 180 -5.85 -23.03 10.90
C ASN A 180 -6.84 -23.63 9.87
N ARG A 181 -7.76 -22.82 9.30
CA ARG A 181 -8.66 -23.27 8.24
C ARG A 181 -7.93 -23.47 6.91
N ALA A 182 -7.00 -22.57 6.58
CA ALA A 182 -6.11 -22.73 5.43
C ALA A 182 -5.21 -23.98 5.56
N ASP A 183 -4.77 -24.31 6.78
CA ASP A 183 -3.96 -25.51 7.05
C ASP A 183 -4.79 -26.81 7.05
N HIS A 184 -6.08 -26.74 7.41
CA HIS A 184 -6.99 -27.88 7.32
C HIS A 184 -7.39 -28.15 5.86
N ASP A 185 -7.65 -27.08 5.09
CA ASP A 185 -7.96 -27.19 3.67
C ASP A 185 -6.72 -27.62 2.87
N SER A 186 -5.50 -27.21 3.24
CA SER A 186 -4.24 -27.72 2.65
C SER A 186 -3.94 -29.17 3.06
N ALA A 187 -4.25 -29.58 4.29
CA ALA A 187 -4.17 -30.97 4.75
C ALA A 187 -5.23 -31.88 4.10
N PHE A 188 -6.40 -31.33 3.75
CA PHE A 188 -7.46 -32.03 3.04
C PHE A 188 -7.13 -32.13 1.54
N LEU A 189 -6.66 -31.06 0.91
CA LEU A 189 -6.16 -31.07 -0.47
C LEU A 189 -4.94 -32.00 -0.64
N SER A 190 -4.01 -32.03 0.31
CA SER A 190 -2.87 -32.97 0.26
C SER A 190 -3.27 -34.44 0.48
N LYS A 191 -4.38 -34.71 1.17
CA LYS A 191 -4.94 -36.07 1.30
C LYS A 191 -5.79 -36.50 0.12
N VAL A 192 -6.44 -35.57 -0.59
CA VAL A 192 -7.28 -35.84 -1.76
C VAL A 192 -6.45 -35.95 -3.05
N LEU A 193 -5.30 -35.27 -3.14
CA LEU A 193 -4.44 -35.27 -4.34
C LEU A 193 -3.34 -36.35 -4.35
N PHE A 194 -3.18 -37.17 -3.32
CA PHE A 194 -2.18 -38.25 -3.31
C PHE A 194 -2.69 -39.55 -2.68
N PRO A 195 -3.32 -40.46 -3.46
CA PRO A 195 -3.24 -41.88 -3.17
C PRO A 195 -1.95 -42.44 -3.80
N PHE A 196 -1.23 -43.28 -3.05
CA PHE A 196 0.02 -44.00 -3.37
C PHE A 196 1.33 -43.39 -2.87
N GLY A 197 2.02 -44.18 -2.04
CA GLY A 197 3.44 -44.01 -1.73
C GLY A 197 3.82 -44.02 -0.25
N LYS A 198 3.40 -45.03 0.54
CA LYS A 198 4.06 -45.32 1.82
C LYS A 198 5.53 -45.71 1.56
N ALA A 199 6.47 -44.82 1.88
CA ALA A 199 7.86 -45.20 2.09
C ALA A 199 8.25 -44.84 3.53
N LYS A 200 8.38 -45.88 4.35
CA LYS A 200 8.93 -45.83 5.72
C LYS A 200 10.37 -45.31 5.65
N LEU A 201 10.68 -44.21 6.34
CA LEU A 201 12.07 -43.94 6.73
C LEU A 201 12.34 -44.58 8.11
N PRO A 202 13.43 -45.35 8.27
CA PRO A 202 13.74 -46.00 9.54
C PRO A 202 14.39 -45.02 10.52
N ARG A 203 14.03 -45.17 11.80
CA ARG A 203 14.79 -44.67 12.94
C ARG A 203 16.01 -45.57 13.14
N SER A 204 17.19 -44.98 13.30
CA SER A 204 18.27 -45.58 14.08
C SER A 204 19.13 -44.50 14.74
N SER A 205 19.68 -44.90 15.88
CA SER A 205 20.16 -44.12 17.01
C SER A 205 21.69 -44.17 17.16
N THR A 206 22.21 -43.40 18.14
CA THR A 206 23.50 -43.58 18.88
C THR A 206 24.78 -43.27 18.08
N SER A 207 25.90 -42.74 18.60
CA SER A 207 26.35 -42.11 19.85
C SER A 207 27.70 -41.41 19.57
N ALA A 208 28.12 -40.55 20.51
CA ALA A 208 29.37 -39.81 20.52
C ALA A 208 30.66 -40.66 20.38
N ASP A 209 31.71 -40.09 19.77
CA ASP A 209 33.01 -39.94 20.46
C ASP A 209 33.97 -38.91 19.79
N MET A 210 34.63 -38.13 20.67
CA MET A 210 36.01 -37.57 20.70
C MET A 210 36.89 -37.55 19.43
N SER A 211 37.84 -36.63 19.15
CA SER A 211 38.28 -35.32 19.65
C SER A 211 39.49 -34.82 18.79
N TRP A 212 39.48 -33.54 18.36
CA TRP A 212 40.58 -32.54 18.21
C TRP A 212 41.79 -32.71 17.25
N LYS A 213 41.89 -31.81 16.25
CA LYS A 213 42.97 -30.78 16.02
C LYS A 213 42.70 -29.97 14.73
N SER A 214 42.33 -28.68 14.87
CA SER A 214 43.09 -27.45 14.53
C SER A 214 43.48 -27.27 13.06
N ASP A 215 42.82 -26.34 12.35
CA ASP A 215 43.49 -25.11 11.88
C ASP A 215 42.54 -24.11 11.20
N ASN A 216 42.93 -22.84 11.35
CA ASN A 216 42.15 -21.60 11.19
C ASN A 216 41.54 -21.35 9.80
N LYS A 217 40.22 -21.20 9.75
CA LYS A 217 39.55 -20.29 8.80
C LYS A 217 38.54 -19.42 9.55
N THR A 218 38.85 -18.13 9.57
CA THR A 218 38.02 -17.01 10.01
C THR A 218 36.60 -17.14 9.44
N ARG A 219 35.66 -17.53 10.30
CA ARG A 219 34.22 -17.52 10.04
C ARG A 219 33.77 -16.07 9.85
N GLN A 220 33.68 -15.65 8.59
CA GLN A 220 32.84 -14.52 8.20
C GLN A 220 31.40 -14.88 8.55
N LYS A 221 30.84 -14.11 9.48
CA LYS A 221 29.53 -14.30 10.08
C LYS A 221 28.47 -14.16 8.99
N GLN A 222 27.88 -15.28 8.58
CA GLN A 222 26.73 -15.30 7.68
C GLN A 222 25.56 -14.62 8.40
N SER A 223 25.29 -13.38 8.00
CA SER A 223 24.10 -12.62 8.36
C SER A 223 22.89 -13.36 7.80
N ARG A 224 21.99 -13.80 8.70
CA ARG A 224 20.72 -14.42 8.33
C ARG A 224 19.81 -13.38 7.68
N VAL A 225 19.64 -13.52 6.38
CA VAL A 225 18.38 -13.46 5.59
C VAL A 225 17.28 -12.56 6.18
N ASP A 226 17.26 -11.30 5.71
CA ASP A 226 16.06 -10.44 5.61
C ASP A 226 15.97 -9.79 4.21
N HIS A 227 16.87 -10.12 3.27
CA HIS A 227 16.91 -9.54 1.92
C HIS A 227 16.15 -10.34 0.85
N ASN A 228 15.82 -11.61 1.09
CA ASN A 228 15.21 -12.44 0.03
C ASN A 228 13.72 -12.13 -0.21
N ASP A 229 12.96 -11.75 0.81
CA ASP A 229 11.52 -11.46 0.66
C ASP A 229 11.24 -10.11 -0.02
N GLN A 230 12.23 -9.20 -0.09
CA GLN A 230 12.10 -7.91 -0.79
C GLN A 230 12.50 -7.99 -2.27
N GLU A 231 13.46 -8.84 -2.63
CA GLU A 231 13.88 -9.01 -4.03
C GLU A 231 12.90 -9.85 -4.86
N LEU A 232 12.21 -10.81 -4.25
CA LEU A 232 11.26 -11.69 -4.95
C LEU A 232 10.06 -10.92 -5.54
N PRO A 233 9.41 -9.98 -4.82
CA PRO A 233 8.30 -9.19 -5.36
C PRO A 233 8.71 -8.26 -6.49
N ILE A 234 9.90 -7.64 -6.43
CA ILE A 234 10.35 -6.69 -7.47
C ILE A 234 10.60 -7.41 -8.80
N LYS A 235 11.09 -8.65 -8.77
CA LYS A 235 11.25 -9.48 -9.98
C LYS A 235 9.93 -9.78 -10.68
N LEU A 236 8.79 -9.72 -9.98
CA LEU A 236 7.47 -9.90 -10.61
C LEU A 236 7.07 -8.72 -11.50
N LEU A 237 7.73 -7.56 -11.37
CA LEU A 237 7.45 -6.38 -12.18
C LEU A 237 8.39 -6.26 -13.39
N ALA A 238 9.56 -6.91 -13.34
CA ALA A 238 10.58 -6.83 -14.37
C ALA A 238 10.66 -8.15 -15.16
N ASP A 239 10.29 -8.09 -16.45
CA ASP A 239 10.39 -9.24 -17.36
C ASP A 239 11.41 -8.97 -18.47
N VAL A 240 11.66 -9.97 -19.32
CA VAL A 240 12.56 -9.84 -20.49
C VAL A 240 12.15 -8.75 -21.48
N ASP A 241 10.88 -8.34 -21.45
CA ASP A 241 10.30 -7.32 -22.33
C ASP A 241 10.20 -5.94 -21.65
N SER A 242 10.72 -5.80 -20.42
CA SER A 242 10.77 -4.51 -19.71
C SER A 242 11.79 -3.57 -20.34
N LEU A 243 11.34 -2.39 -20.73
CA LEU A 243 12.15 -1.35 -21.36
C LEU A 243 12.14 -0.08 -20.49
N PHE A 244 13.20 0.73 -20.64
CA PHE A 244 13.35 1.97 -19.88
C PHE A 244 13.76 3.12 -20.78
N MET A 245 13.23 4.30 -20.50
CA MET A 245 13.61 5.55 -21.14
C MET A 245 13.77 6.65 -20.11
N VAL A 246 14.47 7.73 -20.45
CA VAL A 246 14.70 8.86 -19.55
C VAL A 246 13.94 10.08 -20.07
N TRP A 247 13.19 10.74 -19.18
CA TRP A 247 12.49 11.99 -19.45
C TRP A 247 12.62 12.91 -18.25
N ASN A 248 13.20 14.11 -18.41
CA ASN A 248 13.40 15.07 -17.31
C ASN A 248 13.97 14.43 -16.02
N ASN A 249 15.06 13.67 -16.14
CA ASN A 249 15.70 12.90 -15.07
C ASN A 249 14.83 11.82 -14.40
N LEU A 250 13.65 11.53 -14.94
CA LEU A 250 12.80 10.42 -14.56
C LEU A 250 13.12 9.21 -15.46
N THR A 251 13.44 8.07 -14.85
CA THR A 251 13.55 6.80 -15.57
C THR A 251 12.17 6.16 -15.63
N ILE A 252 11.58 6.12 -16.82
CA ILE A 252 10.24 5.59 -17.08
C ILE A 252 10.35 4.14 -17.53
N HIS A 253 9.67 3.24 -16.81
CA HIS A 253 9.49 1.86 -17.23
C HIS A 253 8.32 1.75 -18.20
N TYR A 254 8.51 1.02 -19.29
CA TYR A 254 7.47 0.76 -20.26
C TYR A 254 7.60 -0.63 -20.89
N LYS A 255 6.52 -1.09 -21.51
CA LYS A 255 6.49 -2.26 -22.38
C LYS A 255 5.93 -1.88 -23.74
N LEU A 256 6.33 -2.65 -24.73
CA LEU A 256 5.93 -2.47 -26.13
C LEU A 256 5.54 -3.83 -26.72
N HIS A 257 4.44 -3.87 -27.46
CA HIS A 257 4.09 -5.01 -28.30
C HIS A 257 4.01 -4.56 -29.76
N ILE A 258 4.75 -5.23 -30.63
CA ILE A 258 4.82 -4.95 -32.06
C ILE A 258 4.02 -6.05 -32.78
N PRO A 259 3.14 -5.70 -33.73
CA PRO A 259 2.37 -6.68 -34.48
C PRO A 259 3.34 -7.46 -35.38
N ASN A 260 3.37 -8.78 -35.21
CA ASN A 260 4.31 -9.69 -35.88
C ASN A 260 5.77 -9.28 -35.64
N PRO A 261 6.35 -9.59 -34.47
CA PRO A 261 7.75 -9.30 -34.23
C PRO A 261 8.60 -9.92 -35.36
N PRO A 262 9.63 -9.22 -35.87
CA PRO A 262 10.54 -9.82 -36.84
C PRO A 262 10.98 -11.15 -36.24
N SER A 263 10.84 -12.24 -37.00
CA SER A 263 11.18 -13.58 -36.58
C SER A 263 12.60 -13.56 -36.03
N ARG A 264 12.71 -13.48 -34.70
CA ARG A 264 13.98 -13.68 -34.02
C ARG A 264 14.31 -15.12 -34.35
N THR A 265 15.31 -15.33 -35.19
CA THR A 265 16.08 -16.56 -35.24
C THR A 265 16.64 -16.77 -33.83
N LEU A 266 15.84 -17.38 -32.95
CA LEU A 266 16.33 -17.97 -31.73
C LEU A 266 17.20 -19.14 -32.17
N SER A 267 18.50 -18.90 -32.21
CA SER A 267 19.48 -19.91 -31.80
C SER A 267 19.30 -20.16 -30.29
N SER A 268 18.16 -20.72 -29.92
CA SER A 268 17.95 -21.40 -28.65
C SER A 268 17.11 -22.61 -28.98
N THR A 269 17.81 -23.73 -29.10
CA THR A 269 17.29 -25.07 -29.27
C THR A 269 16.05 -25.32 -28.40
N THR A 270 14.96 -25.63 -29.08
CA THR A 270 13.85 -26.43 -28.55
C THR A 270 14.39 -27.75 -28.03
N LEU A 271 14.19 -28.07 -26.75
CA LEU A 271 14.10 -29.44 -26.28
C LEU A 271 13.07 -29.51 -25.15
N LEU A 272 11.85 -29.88 -25.54
CA LEU A 272 10.93 -30.63 -24.69
C LEU A 272 11.12 -32.12 -25.03
N ASP A 273 11.09 -32.94 -23.97
CA ASP A 273 10.97 -34.40 -23.90
C ASP A 273 12.22 -35.29 -24.13
N ASN A 274 12.82 -35.78 -23.02
CA ASN A 274 12.66 -37.19 -22.61
C ASN A 274 13.32 -37.50 -21.24
N PRO A 275 12.79 -38.45 -20.44
CA PRO A 275 13.30 -38.81 -19.12
C PRO A 275 14.11 -40.13 -19.18
N SER A 276 15.44 -40.08 -19.14
CA SER A 276 16.27 -41.23 -18.70
C SER A 276 17.76 -40.90 -18.73
N LEU A 277 18.47 -41.51 -17.77
CA LEU A 277 19.93 -41.68 -17.62
C LEU A 277 20.74 -40.66 -16.80
N ASN A 278 21.03 -41.14 -15.59
CA ASN A 278 22.15 -40.82 -14.71
C ASN A 278 23.48 -40.60 -15.46
N SER A 279 24.17 -39.48 -15.20
CA SER A 279 25.54 -39.45 -14.66
C SER A 279 26.10 -38.02 -14.66
N VAL A 280 26.54 -37.58 -13.48
CA VAL A 280 27.33 -36.35 -13.19
C VAL A 280 28.74 -36.54 -13.78
N PRO A 281 29.41 -35.50 -14.37
CA PRO A 281 30.13 -34.49 -13.59
C PRO A 281 29.92 -33.03 -14.02
N LYS A 282 29.83 -32.17 -13.01
CA LYS A 282 29.91 -30.70 -13.10
C LYS A 282 31.25 -30.26 -13.71
N PRO A 283 31.23 -29.22 -14.56
CA PRO A 283 32.18 -28.12 -14.43
C PRO A 283 31.43 -26.84 -14.04
N GLN A 284 31.95 -26.17 -13.02
CA GLN A 284 31.54 -24.84 -12.59
C GLN A 284 31.89 -23.82 -13.68
N ASN A 285 30.89 -23.12 -14.21
CA ASN A 285 31.08 -21.79 -14.80
C ASN A 285 30.04 -20.85 -14.19
N HIS A 286 30.42 -20.21 -13.08
CA HIS A 286 29.69 -19.11 -12.47
C HIS A 286 29.88 -17.84 -13.31
N LEU A 287 29.01 -17.57 -14.28
CA LEU A 287 28.87 -16.22 -14.84
C LEU A 287 27.92 -15.41 -13.94
N ARG A 288 28.51 -14.82 -12.90
CA ARG A 288 27.88 -13.87 -11.99
C ARG A 288 27.86 -12.50 -12.69
N ARG A 289 26.75 -12.14 -13.36
CA ARG A 289 26.56 -10.77 -13.88
C ARG A 289 26.07 -9.89 -12.72
N SER A 290 26.98 -9.12 -12.16
CA SER A 290 26.76 -8.17 -11.07
C SER A 290 25.93 -6.98 -11.56
N TYR A 291 24.79 -6.73 -10.92
CA TYR A 291 24.12 -5.43 -10.95
C TYR A 291 24.87 -4.50 -10.00
N SER A 292 25.52 -3.47 -10.54
CA SER A 292 26.01 -2.33 -9.75
C SER A 292 25.19 -1.11 -10.12
N ILE A 293 24.28 -0.73 -9.23
CA ILE A 293 23.69 0.62 -9.19
C ILE A 293 24.70 1.47 -8.42
N GLN A 294 25.45 2.32 -9.13
CA GLN A 294 26.39 3.25 -8.51
C GLN A 294 25.64 4.54 -8.19
N PHE A 295 25.39 4.78 -6.89
CA PHE A 295 24.97 6.07 -6.37
C PHE A 295 26.20 6.98 -6.24
N GLN A 296 26.15 8.19 -6.79
CA GLN A 296 27.16 9.22 -6.55
C GLN A 296 26.87 9.89 -5.20
N ASP A 297 27.70 9.61 -4.20
CA ASP A 297 27.82 10.47 -3.01
C ASP A 297 29.03 11.40 -3.20
N SER A 298 28.75 12.70 -3.26
CA SER A 298 29.74 13.77 -3.23
C SER A 298 30.18 14.06 -1.79
N SER A 299 31.46 13.90 -1.47
CA SER A 299 32.06 14.45 -0.25
C SER A 299 33.54 14.75 -0.48
N ILE A 300 33.89 16.03 -0.36
CA ILE A 300 35.23 16.61 -0.49
C ILE A 300 35.83 16.75 0.91
N TYR A 301 36.97 16.10 1.22
CA TYR A 301 38.15 16.69 1.89
C TYR A 301 39.35 15.72 2.09
N ALA A 302 40.48 16.08 1.45
CA ALA A 302 41.90 16.00 1.89
C ALA A 302 42.66 14.64 2.01
N PRO A 303 44.01 14.64 2.10
CA PRO A 303 45.01 15.07 1.10
C PRO A 303 46.17 14.05 0.85
N LEU A 304 46.93 14.29 -0.24
CA LEU A 304 48.33 13.93 -0.58
C LEU A 304 49.17 13.03 0.37
N LEU A 305 49.83 11.98 -0.17
CA LEU A 305 51.28 11.92 -0.47
C LEU A 305 51.78 10.51 -0.88
N ASP A 306 52.73 10.54 -1.82
CA ASP A 306 53.89 9.66 -2.09
C ASP A 306 53.78 8.24 -2.67
N ASP A 307 54.01 8.21 -3.99
CA ASP A 307 55.30 7.87 -4.65
C ASP A 307 55.80 6.43 -4.84
N THR A 308 56.29 6.25 -6.09
CA THR A 308 57.31 5.33 -6.64
C THR A 308 56.89 3.91 -7.01
N SER A 309 57.31 3.30 -8.13
CA SER A 309 57.96 3.74 -9.38
C SER A 309 58.13 2.50 -10.30
N SER A 310 58.43 2.76 -11.58
CA SER A 310 58.96 1.87 -12.66
C SER A 310 57.97 0.94 -13.38
N ASN A 311 57.62 1.12 -14.67
CA ASN A 311 58.31 1.41 -15.95
C ASN A 311 58.60 0.14 -16.77
N GLU A 312 57.97 0.05 -17.95
CA GLU A 312 58.59 -0.10 -19.30
C GLU A 312 57.45 -0.39 -20.33
N GLU A 313 57.01 0.64 -21.08
CA GLU A 313 57.28 0.94 -22.52
C GLU A 313 56.29 0.23 -23.48
N MET A 314 55.30 0.85 -24.16
CA MET A 314 55.12 2.10 -24.95
C MET A 314 55.55 1.97 -26.42
N SER A 315 54.62 2.34 -27.34
CA SER A 315 54.77 3.23 -28.53
C SER A 315 53.81 2.79 -29.66
N VAL A 316 53.12 3.61 -30.46
CA VAL A 316 53.31 5.01 -30.89
C VAL A 316 51.94 5.59 -31.35
N LEU A 317 51.62 6.85 -31.04
CA LEU A 317 51.29 7.95 -31.97
C LEU A 317 50.38 9.04 -31.37
N ASN A 318 51.07 10.10 -30.93
CA ASN A 318 50.78 11.54 -30.96
C ASN A 318 49.34 12.06 -30.99
N VAL A 319 49.03 12.82 -29.95
CA VAL A 319 48.03 13.87 -29.86
C VAL A 319 48.53 15.10 -30.61
N ASP A 320 47.64 15.76 -31.37
CA ASP A 320 47.72 17.21 -31.52
C ASP A 320 46.33 17.84 -31.35
N GLU A 321 46.34 19.00 -30.70
CA GLU A 321 45.24 19.65 -29.99
C GLU A 321 44.08 20.14 -30.87
N GLY A 322 42.87 20.13 -30.30
CA GLY A 322 41.76 20.91 -30.87
C GLY A 322 40.36 20.53 -30.38
N ASN A 323 39.92 21.24 -29.33
CA ASN A 323 38.54 21.75 -29.20
C ASN A 323 37.41 20.78 -28.76
N ASN A 324 36.80 21.13 -27.61
CA ASN A 324 35.41 20.88 -27.17
C ASN A 324 34.71 19.58 -27.63
N GLY A 325 34.67 18.58 -26.74
CA GLY A 325 33.86 17.37 -26.92
C GLY A 325 32.96 17.09 -25.71
N TYR A 326 31.69 17.45 -25.83
CA TYR A 326 30.60 16.87 -25.03
C TYR A 326 30.66 15.34 -25.12
N PHE A 327 30.74 14.66 -23.97
CA PHE A 327 30.63 13.20 -23.92
C PHE A 327 29.21 12.78 -24.33
N SER A 328 29.10 12.23 -25.53
CA SER A 328 27.87 11.66 -26.09
C SER A 328 27.44 10.44 -25.28
N SER A 329 26.33 10.58 -24.55
CA SER A 329 25.57 9.45 -24.03
C SER A 329 24.84 8.77 -25.19
N LYS A 330 25.44 7.72 -25.75
CA LYS A 330 24.78 6.80 -26.69
C LYS A 330 24.94 5.36 -26.21
N SER A 331 24.04 4.95 -25.33
CA SER A 331 23.57 3.56 -25.27
C SER A 331 22.10 3.50 -24.83
N VAL A 332 21.26 4.36 -25.40
CA VAL A 332 19.82 4.10 -25.47
C VAL A 332 19.65 2.99 -26.52
N GLN A 333 19.08 1.85 -26.13
CA GLN A 333 18.57 0.88 -27.09
C GLN A 333 17.64 1.63 -28.05
N LYS A 334 18.07 1.84 -29.30
CA LYS A 334 17.21 2.39 -30.35
C LYS A 334 15.95 1.52 -30.38
N VAL A 335 14.81 2.13 -30.06
CA VAL A 335 13.49 1.57 -30.40
C VAL A 335 13.58 1.13 -31.87
N PRO A 336 13.15 -0.09 -32.24
CA PRO A 336 13.08 -0.48 -33.66
C PRO A 336 12.43 0.66 -34.44
N GLU A 337 12.93 1.06 -35.62
CA GLU A 337 12.36 2.18 -36.37
C GLU A 337 10.87 1.96 -36.65
N VAL A 338 10.00 2.49 -35.77
CA VAL A 338 8.52 2.51 -35.91
C VAL A 338 8.09 3.83 -36.58
N SER A 339 8.98 4.43 -37.37
CA SER A 339 8.79 5.76 -37.95
C SER A 339 7.47 5.85 -38.73
N GLY A 340 6.62 6.82 -38.35
CA GLY A 340 5.42 7.22 -39.09
C GLY A 340 4.13 6.47 -38.76
N LYS A 341 4.08 5.61 -37.74
CA LYS A 341 2.94 4.70 -37.52
C LYS A 341 1.92 5.16 -36.48
N PHE A 342 0.68 4.81 -36.75
CA PHE A 342 -0.43 4.80 -35.78
C PHE A 342 -0.10 3.83 -34.63
N GLY A 343 -0.34 4.26 -33.38
CA GLY A 343 -0.12 3.46 -32.17
C GLY A 343 -1.29 3.51 -31.19
N VAL A 344 -1.25 2.62 -30.20
CA VAL A 344 -2.15 2.65 -29.04
C VAL A 344 -1.33 2.75 -27.78
N VAL A 345 -1.67 3.68 -26.89
CA VAL A 345 -0.99 3.84 -25.59
C VAL A 345 -1.97 3.55 -24.46
N LEU A 346 -1.62 2.58 -23.62
CA LEU A 346 -2.39 2.15 -22.46
C LEU A 346 -1.88 2.86 -21.19
N VAL A 347 -2.79 3.51 -20.47
CA VAL A 347 -2.48 4.35 -19.31
C VAL A 347 -3.22 3.79 -18.09
N HIS A 348 -2.46 3.20 -17.16
CA HIS A 348 -3.04 2.59 -15.96
C HIS A 348 -3.54 3.63 -14.95
N GLY A 349 -4.50 3.21 -14.11
CA GLY A 349 -5.04 4.03 -13.02
C GLY A 349 -4.25 3.92 -11.71
N PHE A 350 -4.83 4.46 -10.63
CA PHE A 350 -4.27 4.42 -9.27
C PHE A 350 -4.13 2.98 -8.79
N GLY A 351 -2.98 2.61 -8.21
CA GLY A 351 -2.72 1.24 -7.75
C GLY A 351 -2.32 0.26 -8.85
N GLY A 352 -2.42 0.65 -10.12
CA GLY A 352 -2.04 -0.17 -11.26
C GLY A 352 -0.57 -0.02 -11.68
N GLY A 353 -0.27 -0.59 -12.85
CA GLY A 353 1.01 -0.49 -13.53
C GLY A 353 0.93 -1.16 -14.89
N VAL A 354 2.04 -1.20 -15.61
CA VAL A 354 2.16 -1.90 -16.90
C VAL A 354 1.69 -3.36 -16.81
N PHE A 355 1.92 -4.02 -15.67
CA PHE A 355 1.53 -5.40 -15.43
C PHE A 355 0.01 -5.65 -15.55
N SER A 356 -0.84 -4.62 -15.34
CA SER A 356 -2.29 -4.81 -15.37
C SER A 356 -2.81 -5.05 -16.79
N TRP A 357 -2.08 -4.60 -17.81
CA TRP A 357 -2.46 -4.74 -19.21
C TRP A 357 -2.09 -6.10 -19.84
N ARG A 358 -1.49 -7.01 -19.08
CA ARG A 358 -0.93 -8.30 -19.56
C ARG A 358 -1.92 -9.17 -20.35
N HIS A 359 -3.21 -9.08 -20.03
CA HIS A 359 -4.25 -9.88 -20.68
C HIS A 359 -4.75 -9.29 -22.01
N VAL A 360 -4.54 -8.00 -22.25
CA VAL A 360 -5.12 -7.29 -23.42
C VAL A 360 -4.09 -6.78 -24.41
N MET A 361 -2.89 -6.40 -23.94
CA MET A 361 -1.89 -5.68 -24.75
C MET A 361 -1.46 -6.46 -26.00
N ALA A 362 -1.07 -7.72 -25.85
CA ALA A 362 -0.58 -8.56 -26.95
C ALA A 362 -1.69 -8.95 -27.94
N VAL A 363 -2.92 -9.18 -27.45
CA VAL A 363 -4.06 -9.49 -28.32
C VAL A 363 -4.46 -8.25 -29.12
N MET A 364 -4.51 -7.09 -28.46
CA MET A 364 -4.85 -5.82 -29.08
C MET A 364 -3.88 -5.45 -30.20
N SER A 365 -2.57 -5.56 -29.96
CA SER A 365 -1.56 -5.23 -30.98
C SER A 365 -1.68 -6.12 -32.21
N ARG A 366 -1.85 -7.45 -32.02
CA ARG A 366 -1.99 -8.40 -33.13
C ARG A 366 -3.26 -8.16 -33.95
N GLN A 367 -4.39 -7.86 -33.30
CA GLN A 367 -5.67 -7.72 -33.99
C GLN A 367 -5.88 -6.35 -34.66
N VAL A 368 -5.35 -5.27 -34.07
CA VAL A 368 -5.35 -3.94 -34.71
C VAL A 368 -4.21 -3.79 -35.72
N ASN A 369 -3.22 -4.70 -35.68
CA ASN A 369 -2.00 -4.64 -36.49
C ASN A 369 -1.23 -3.33 -36.30
N CYS A 370 -1.14 -2.86 -35.05
CA CYS A 370 -0.38 -1.67 -34.68
C CYS A 370 0.44 -1.90 -33.41
N VAL A 371 1.40 -1.01 -33.18
CA VAL A 371 2.19 -1.04 -31.95
C VAL A 371 1.32 -0.61 -30.77
N VAL A 372 1.37 -1.38 -29.69
CA VAL A 372 0.70 -1.05 -28.42
C VAL A 372 1.79 -0.84 -27.37
N ALA A 373 1.75 0.31 -26.71
CA ALA A 373 2.68 0.69 -25.66
C ALA A 373 1.94 0.89 -24.34
N SER A 374 2.61 0.64 -23.23
CA SER A 374 2.13 0.96 -21.89
C SER A 374 3.31 1.35 -21.02
N PHE A 375 3.15 2.32 -20.13
CA PHE A 375 4.22 2.77 -19.23
C PHE A 375 3.72 2.88 -17.80
N ASP A 376 4.66 2.79 -16.86
CA ASP A 376 4.40 3.03 -15.44
C ASP A 376 4.47 4.53 -15.18
N ARG A 377 3.40 5.09 -14.62
CA ARG A 377 3.34 6.49 -14.21
C ARG A 377 4.29 6.74 -13.01
N PRO A 378 4.70 7.99 -12.75
CA PRO A 378 5.59 8.32 -11.64
C PRO A 378 4.98 7.86 -10.31
N GLY A 379 5.76 7.17 -9.49
CA GLY A 379 5.30 6.56 -8.24
C GLY A 379 4.88 5.08 -8.36
N TRP A 380 4.66 4.59 -9.58
CA TRP A 380 4.12 3.25 -9.84
C TRP A 380 5.13 2.33 -10.53
N GLY A 381 4.90 1.03 -10.37
CA GLY A 381 5.70 -0.05 -10.97
C GLY A 381 7.22 0.13 -10.83
N LEU A 382 7.96 0.16 -11.95
CA LEU A 382 9.42 0.32 -11.95
C LEU A 382 9.89 1.71 -12.38
N THR A 383 8.98 2.64 -12.64
CA THR A 383 9.35 4.05 -12.89
C THR A 383 9.98 4.65 -11.63
N SER A 384 11.02 5.46 -11.83
CA SER A 384 11.76 6.06 -10.73
C SER A 384 10.86 6.96 -9.87
N ARG A 385 11.22 7.08 -8.59
CA ARG A 385 10.44 7.80 -7.57
C ARG A 385 11.29 8.92 -6.99
N PRO A 386 11.50 10.01 -7.74
CA PRO A 386 12.26 11.13 -7.22
C PRO A 386 11.58 11.64 -5.94
N ARG A 387 12.39 12.17 -5.04
CA ARG A 387 11.99 12.90 -3.85
C ARG A 387 11.90 14.38 -4.18
N ARG A 388 11.24 15.12 -3.30
CA ARG A 388 11.01 16.56 -3.50
C ARG A 388 12.28 17.34 -3.78
N ASP A 389 13.33 17.07 -3.01
CA ASP A 389 14.61 17.73 -3.14
C ASP A 389 15.24 17.46 -4.53
N ASP A 390 14.94 16.32 -5.17
CA ASP A 390 15.52 15.95 -6.47
C ASP A 390 15.01 16.85 -7.61
N TRP A 391 13.70 17.11 -7.69
CA TRP A 391 13.17 17.99 -8.74
C TRP A 391 13.32 19.46 -8.39
N GLU A 392 13.27 19.84 -7.11
CA GLU A 392 13.49 21.22 -6.69
C GLU A 392 14.93 21.68 -6.95
N ALA A 393 15.93 20.84 -6.63
CA ALA A 393 17.33 21.14 -6.90
C ALA A 393 17.62 21.31 -8.40
N ASN A 394 16.95 20.54 -9.24
CA ASN A 394 17.09 20.59 -10.70
C ASN A 394 16.14 21.60 -11.37
N LYS A 395 15.36 22.37 -10.59
CA LYS A 395 14.32 23.31 -11.09
C LYS A 395 13.32 22.65 -12.06
N LEU A 396 13.03 21.37 -11.84
CA LEU A 396 12.10 20.58 -12.62
C LEU A 396 10.68 20.65 -12.00
N PRO A 397 9.62 20.53 -12.82
CA PRO A 397 8.26 20.44 -12.30
C PRO A 397 8.06 19.16 -11.48
N ASN A 398 7.12 19.20 -10.54
CA ASN A 398 6.80 18.04 -9.73
C ASN A 398 6.24 16.91 -10.62
N PRO A 399 6.93 15.75 -10.72
CA PRO A 399 6.55 14.68 -11.66
C PRO A 399 5.22 14.01 -11.31
N TYR A 400 4.72 14.16 -10.08
CA TYR A 400 3.44 13.60 -9.65
C TYR A 400 2.23 14.48 -10.02
N MET A 401 2.44 15.74 -10.44
CA MET A 401 1.35 16.62 -10.87
C MET A 401 0.69 16.13 -12.15
N LEU A 402 -0.63 16.27 -12.24
CA LEU A 402 -1.41 15.80 -13.39
C LEU A 402 -0.91 16.43 -14.70
N ASP A 403 -0.69 17.75 -14.75
CA ASP A 403 -0.21 18.41 -15.97
C ASP A 403 1.21 17.99 -16.37
N THR A 404 2.09 17.74 -15.41
CA THR A 404 3.44 17.21 -15.69
C THR A 404 3.38 15.79 -16.24
N GLN A 405 2.46 14.96 -15.74
CA GLN A 405 2.21 13.63 -16.30
C GLN A 405 1.60 13.71 -17.71
N VAL A 406 0.79 14.74 -18.02
CA VAL A 406 0.27 14.98 -19.38
C VAL A 406 1.41 15.25 -20.35
N ASP A 407 2.33 16.13 -19.97
CA ASP A 407 3.49 16.47 -20.78
C ASP A 407 4.38 15.23 -21.00
N MET A 408 4.57 14.43 -19.96
CA MET A 408 5.29 13.15 -20.04
C MET A 408 4.60 12.15 -20.97
N LEU A 409 3.27 12.01 -20.93
CA LEU A 409 2.52 11.13 -21.84
C LEU A 409 2.69 11.56 -23.30
N ILE A 410 2.63 12.87 -23.58
CA ILE A 410 2.83 13.41 -24.93
C ILE A 410 4.27 13.17 -25.39
N SER A 411 5.26 13.44 -24.53
CA SER A 411 6.67 13.14 -24.81
C SER A 411 6.91 11.65 -25.04
N PHE A 412 6.29 10.78 -24.23
CA PHE A 412 6.36 9.33 -24.39
C PHE A 412 5.86 8.90 -25.78
N CYS A 413 4.71 9.43 -26.23
CA CYS A 413 4.20 9.13 -27.57
C CYS A 413 5.17 9.56 -28.68
N LYS A 414 5.82 10.73 -28.52
CA LYS A 414 6.81 11.25 -29.46
C LYS A 414 8.08 10.40 -29.51
N GLU A 415 8.62 10.03 -28.34
CA GLU A 415 9.83 9.19 -28.23
C GLU A 415 9.60 7.77 -28.75
N MET A 416 8.37 7.25 -28.66
CA MET A 416 7.98 5.99 -29.32
C MET A 416 7.84 6.10 -30.84
N GLY A 417 7.91 7.32 -31.40
CA GLY A 417 7.82 7.58 -32.84
C GLY A 417 6.40 7.59 -33.41
N PHE A 418 5.37 7.76 -32.57
CA PHE A 418 3.99 7.78 -33.04
C PHE A 418 3.60 9.12 -33.67
N SER A 419 3.18 9.11 -34.93
CA SER A 419 2.57 10.28 -35.60
C SER A 419 1.11 10.48 -35.18
N SER A 420 0.44 9.40 -34.81
CA SER A 420 -0.92 9.43 -34.30
C SER A 420 -1.20 8.29 -33.33
N VAL A 421 -2.04 8.56 -32.32
CA VAL A 421 -2.31 7.61 -31.24
C VAL A 421 -3.78 7.53 -30.87
N VAL A 422 -4.21 6.36 -30.42
CA VAL A 422 -5.40 6.20 -29.56
C VAL A 422 -4.92 5.99 -28.14
N LEU A 423 -5.45 6.79 -27.21
CA LEU A 423 -5.14 6.67 -25.79
C LEU A 423 -6.22 5.82 -25.10
N VAL A 424 -5.82 4.80 -24.36
CA VAL A 424 -6.73 3.96 -23.56
C VAL A 424 -6.37 4.14 -22.10
N GLY A 425 -7.20 4.84 -21.34
CA GLY A 425 -6.94 5.14 -19.94
C GLY A 425 -7.92 4.47 -19.00
N HIS A 426 -7.41 3.90 -17.91
CA HIS A 426 -8.19 3.33 -16.82
C HIS A 426 -8.23 4.26 -15.61
N ASP A 427 -9.41 4.45 -15.01
CA ASP A 427 -9.64 5.31 -13.85
C ASP A 427 -9.03 6.73 -14.03
N ASP A 428 -8.15 7.19 -13.14
CA ASP A 428 -7.45 8.48 -13.29
C ASP A 428 -6.46 8.53 -14.48
N GLY A 429 -6.03 7.39 -14.99
CA GLY A 429 -5.31 7.29 -16.26
C GLY A 429 -6.16 7.71 -17.47
N GLY A 430 -7.49 7.56 -17.37
CA GLY A 430 -8.44 8.09 -18.35
C GLY A 430 -8.54 9.61 -18.33
N LEU A 431 -8.50 10.21 -17.13
CA LEU A 431 -8.44 11.66 -16.98
C LEU A 431 -7.14 12.23 -17.58
N LEU A 432 -6.01 11.54 -17.34
CA LEU A 432 -4.73 11.88 -17.95
C LEU A 432 -4.81 11.86 -19.49
N ALA A 433 -5.45 10.84 -20.07
CA ALA A 433 -5.66 10.73 -21.51
C ALA A 433 -6.54 11.86 -22.07
N LEU A 434 -7.62 12.24 -21.39
CA LEU A 434 -8.48 13.36 -21.80
C LEU A 434 -7.73 14.70 -21.76
N LYS A 435 -6.97 14.96 -20.69
CA LYS A 435 -6.16 16.19 -20.61
C LYS A 435 -5.07 16.23 -21.68
N ALA A 436 -4.47 15.09 -22.04
CA ALA A 436 -3.55 15.02 -23.16
C ALA A 436 -4.24 15.37 -24.48
N ALA A 437 -5.45 14.84 -24.72
CA ALA A 437 -6.26 15.20 -25.89
C ALA A 437 -6.56 16.69 -25.94
N GLN A 438 -7.01 17.29 -24.83
CA GLN A 438 -7.24 18.74 -24.71
C GLN A 438 -5.97 19.54 -25.01
N ARG A 439 -4.83 19.15 -24.43
CA ARG A 439 -3.56 19.87 -24.58
C ARG A 439 -3.08 19.87 -26.02
N VAL A 440 -3.14 18.72 -26.70
CA VAL A 440 -2.75 18.59 -28.11
C VAL A 440 -3.69 19.41 -29.02
N GLN A 441 -4.99 19.45 -28.72
CA GLN A 441 -5.97 20.23 -29.49
C GLN A 441 -5.87 21.74 -29.26
N SER A 442 -5.58 22.17 -28.02
CA SER A 442 -5.54 23.59 -27.65
C SER A 442 -4.17 24.25 -27.89
N SER A 443 -3.15 23.47 -28.26
CA SER A 443 -1.80 23.99 -28.49
C SER A 443 -1.74 24.81 -29.77
N ALA A 444 -1.31 26.07 -29.67
CA ALA A 444 -1.10 26.94 -30.82
C ALA A 444 0.02 26.45 -31.75
N ASN A 445 0.98 25.68 -31.20
CA ASN A 445 2.03 25.05 -31.96
C ASN A 445 1.63 23.59 -32.27
N PRO A 446 1.77 23.14 -33.53
CA PRO A 446 1.46 21.76 -33.89
C PRO A 446 2.38 20.83 -33.10
N VAL A 447 1.78 20.00 -32.24
CA VAL A 447 2.47 18.89 -31.59
C VAL A 447 2.62 17.78 -32.63
N ASP A 448 3.79 17.17 -32.73
CA ASP A 448 4.11 16.11 -33.72
C ASP A 448 3.25 14.82 -33.58
N VAL A 449 2.36 14.76 -32.58
CA VAL A 449 1.52 13.60 -32.24
C VAL A 449 0.05 13.97 -32.31
N LYS A 450 -0.72 13.33 -33.19
CA LYS A 450 -2.18 13.50 -33.29
C LYS A 450 -2.93 12.48 -32.43
N ILE A 451 -3.77 12.94 -31.51
CA ILE A 451 -4.67 12.07 -30.75
C ILE A 451 -5.93 11.81 -31.57
N LYS A 452 -6.11 10.58 -32.07
CA LYS A 452 -7.23 10.18 -32.94
C LYS A 452 -8.47 9.72 -32.18
N GLY A 453 -8.33 9.39 -30.90
CA GLY A 453 -9.44 8.96 -30.06
C GLY A 453 -8.99 8.63 -28.65
N VAL A 454 -9.95 8.62 -27.74
CA VAL A 454 -9.72 8.30 -26.32
C VAL A 454 -10.70 7.22 -25.88
N VAL A 455 -10.20 6.18 -25.23
CA VAL A 455 -11.00 5.13 -24.60
C VAL A 455 -10.87 5.28 -23.08
N LEU A 456 -12.02 5.44 -22.42
CA LEU A 456 -12.16 5.65 -20.97
C LEU A 456 -12.69 4.38 -20.32
N LEU A 457 -11.85 3.71 -19.53
CA LEU A 457 -12.23 2.52 -18.76
C LEU A 457 -12.52 2.90 -17.31
N THR A 458 -13.78 2.74 -16.89
CA THR A 458 -14.24 2.98 -15.50
C THR A 458 -13.78 4.33 -14.93
N VAL A 459 -13.91 5.39 -15.73
CA VAL A 459 -13.41 6.75 -15.42
C VAL A 459 -14.51 7.59 -14.76
N SER A 460 -14.12 8.47 -13.84
CA SER A 460 -14.97 9.52 -13.28
C SER A 460 -14.20 10.84 -13.21
N LEU A 461 -14.83 11.94 -13.64
CA LEU A 461 -14.24 13.29 -13.60
C LEU A 461 -14.38 13.99 -12.23
N SER A 462 -15.14 13.39 -11.32
CA SER A 462 -15.52 14.00 -10.04
C SER A 462 -15.17 13.12 -8.84
N ARG A 463 -14.40 12.05 -9.06
CA ARG A 463 -14.00 11.11 -8.01
C ARG A 463 -12.58 11.42 -7.54
N GLU A 464 -12.41 11.50 -6.22
CA GLU A 464 -11.08 11.51 -5.62
C GLU A 464 -10.57 10.07 -5.46
N VAL A 465 -9.36 9.79 -5.97
CA VAL A 465 -8.76 8.44 -5.91
C VAL A 465 -8.35 8.03 -4.49
N VAL A 466 -8.05 9.01 -3.62
CA VAL A 466 -7.67 8.77 -2.22
C VAL A 466 -8.87 9.05 -1.30
N PRO A 467 -9.29 8.09 -0.45
CA PRO A 467 -10.37 8.32 0.52
C PRO A 467 -10.09 9.49 1.48
N GLY A 468 -11.11 10.28 1.82
CA GLY A 468 -10.95 11.49 2.64
C GLY A 468 -10.27 11.28 4.01
N LEU A 469 -10.54 10.15 4.68
CA LEU A 469 -9.86 9.82 5.94
C LEU A 469 -8.37 9.54 5.75
N ALA A 470 -7.99 8.87 4.66
CA ALA A 470 -6.59 8.61 4.33
C ALA A 470 -5.85 9.92 4.02
N LYS A 471 -6.51 10.86 3.32
CA LYS A 471 -5.98 12.20 3.06
C LYS A 471 -5.73 13.00 4.35
N ILE A 472 -6.66 12.97 5.29
CA ILE A 472 -6.48 13.62 6.60
C ILE A 472 -5.27 13.01 7.32
N LEU A 473 -5.16 11.68 7.34
CA LEU A 473 -4.03 10.99 7.96
C LEU A 473 -2.70 11.33 7.28
N MET A 474 -2.67 11.34 5.95
CA MET A 474 -1.50 11.71 5.16
C MET A 474 -1.06 13.15 5.49
N ARG A 475 -1.98 14.11 5.63
CA ARG A 475 -1.66 15.49 6.01
C ARG A 475 -1.07 15.67 7.41
N THR A 476 -1.11 14.66 8.28
CA THR A 476 -0.49 14.72 9.61
C THR A 476 0.98 14.28 9.60
N SER A 477 1.74 14.65 10.63
CA SER A 477 3.11 14.16 10.82
C SER A 477 3.21 12.64 11.02
N LEU A 478 2.08 11.97 11.32
CA LEU A 478 1.95 10.51 11.36
C LEU A 478 1.92 9.88 9.96
N GLY A 479 1.34 10.56 8.98
CA GLY A 479 1.35 10.16 7.57
C GLY A 479 2.76 10.11 6.99
N LYS A 480 3.63 11.04 7.41
CA LYS A 480 5.04 11.13 7.02
C LYS A 480 5.95 10.05 7.64
N LYS A 481 5.52 9.37 8.71
CA LYS A 481 6.34 8.43 9.50
C LYS A 481 5.92 6.96 9.34
N ASN A 482 5.99 6.44 8.11
CA ASN A 482 5.90 5.01 7.75
C ASN A 482 4.65 4.24 8.23
N LEU A 483 3.64 4.90 8.82
CA LEU A 483 2.43 4.23 9.32
C LEU A 483 1.50 3.85 8.16
N VAL A 484 1.37 4.73 7.16
CA VAL A 484 0.60 4.46 5.93
C VAL A 484 1.21 3.29 5.16
N HIS A 485 2.54 3.24 5.07
CA HIS A 485 3.31 2.14 4.49
C HIS A 485 3.00 0.78 5.14
N SER A 486 3.05 0.73 6.47
CA SER A 486 2.75 -0.48 7.24
C SER A 486 1.29 -0.90 7.07
N LEU A 487 0.35 0.05 7.07
CA LEU A 487 -1.07 -0.23 6.89
C LEU A 487 -1.38 -0.74 5.49
N LEU A 488 -0.90 -0.10 4.42
CA LEU A 488 -1.22 -0.51 3.04
C LEU A 488 -0.59 -1.85 2.63
N ARG A 489 0.52 -2.25 3.26
CA ARG A 489 1.08 -3.61 3.14
C ARG A 489 0.30 -4.67 3.93
N THR A 490 -0.64 -4.26 4.81
CA THR A 490 -1.50 -5.18 5.56
C THR A 490 -2.79 -5.52 4.81
N GLU A 491 -3.62 -6.36 5.44
CA GLU A 491 -4.96 -6.74 4.98
C GLU A 491 -5.87 -5.55 4.62
N ILE A 492 -5.65 -4.34 5.17
CA ILE A 492 -6.47 -3.17 4.82
C ILE A 492 -6.30 -2.75 3.35
N GLY A 493 -5.09 -2.89 2.77
CA GLY A 493 -4.84 -2.65 1.35
C GLY A 493 -5.52 -3.71 0.47
N GLN A 494 -5.65 -4.94 0.98
CA GLN A 494 -6.35 -6.02 0.27
C GLN A 494 -7.85 -5.78 0.19
N VAL A 495 -8.46 -5.05 1.12
CA VAL A 495 -9.90 -4.71 1.08
C VAL A 495 -10.21 -3.82 -0.12
N VAL A 496 -9.37 -2.82 -0.39
CA VAL A 496 -9.53 -1.93 -1.55
C VAL A 496 -9.36 -2.70 -2.85
N ASN A 497 -8.34 -3.57 -2.91
CA ASN A 497 -8.17 -4.47 -4.05
C ASN A 497 -9.42 -5.33 -4.20
N ARG A 498 -9.85 -6.13 -3.22
CA ARG A 498 -11.06 -6.97 -3.35
C ARG A 498 -12.31 -6.21 -3.78
N ARG A 499 -12.48 -4.95 -3.38
CA ARG A 499 -13.63 -4.11 -3.78
C ARG A 499 -13.59 -3.67 -5.24
N ALA A 500 -12.42 -3.65 -5.88
CA ALA A 500 -12.29 -3.29 -7.30
C ALA A 500 -12.70 -4.43 -8.25
N TRP A 501 -12.84 -5.67 -7.77
CA TRP A 501 -13.28 -6.81 -8.57
C TRP A 501 -14.75 -7.13 -8.24
N TYR A 502 -15.53 -7.48 -9.26
CA TYR A 502 -16.86 -8.04 -9.02
C TYR A 502 -16.74 -9.51 -8.57
N ASP A 503 -16.00 -10.31 -9.32
CA ASP A 503 -15.65 -11.69 -9.00
C ASP A 503 -14.31 -11.76 -8.24
N ALA A 504 -14.42 -11.77 -6.91
CA ALA A 504 -13.26 -11.87 -6.02
C ALA A 504 -12.46 -13.19 -6.19
N THR A 505 -13.00 -14.21 -6.85
CA THR A 505 -12.27 -15.47 -7.10
C THR A 505 -11.16 -15.29 -8.13
N LYS A 506 -11.29 -14.31 -9.03
CA LYS A 506 -10.27 -13.94 -10.02
C LYS A 506 -9.08 -13.20 -9.42
N LEU A 507 -9.22 -12.66 -8.21
CA LEU A 507 -8.10 -12.11 -7.44
C LEU A 507 -7.31 -13.24 -6.78
N THR A 508 -6.58 -14.00 -7.60
CA THR A 508 -5.72 -15.08 -7.14
C THR A 508 -4.54 -14.56 -6.32
N THR A 509 -3.84 -15.45 -5.61
CA THR A 509 -2.63 -15.10 -4.85
C THR A 509 -1.54 -14.50 -5.74
N ASP A 510 -1.41 -14.97 -6.98
CA ASP A 510 -0.43 -14.46 -7.93
C ASP A 510 -0.79 -13.04 -8.40
N VAL A 511 -2.06 -12.80 -8.76
CA VAL A 511 -2.54 -11.46 -9.11
C VAL A 511 -2.37 -10.50 -7.93
N LEU A 512 -2.74 -10.93 -6.72
CA LEU A 512 -2.55 -10.12 -5.53
C LEU A 512 -1.07 -9.82 -5.26
N SER A 513 -0.17 -10.75 -5.58
CA SER A 513 1.28 -10.55 -5.45
C SER A 513 1.80 -9.51 -6.44
N LEU A 514 1.27 -9.46 -7.67
CA LEU A 514 1.57 -8.42 -8.65
C LEU A 514 1.15 -7.03 -8.14
N TYR A 515 -0.05 -6.89 -7.57
CA TYR A 515 -0.50 -5.62 -6.99
C TYR A 515 0.22 -5.24 -5.70
N LYS A 516 0.83 -6.21 -5.00
CA LYS A 516 1.66 -5.95 -3.81
C LYS A 516 3.09 -5.61 -4.16
N ALA A 517 3.62 -6.09 -5.28
CA ALA A 517 5.01 -5.91 -5.66
C ALA A 517 5.47 -4.44 -5.69
N PRO A 518 4.71 -3.47 -6.23
CA PRO A 518 5.09 -2.06 -6.22
C PRO A 518 5.27 -1.49 -4.81
N LEU A 519 4.54 -2.03 -3.82
CA LEU A 519 4.62 -1.61 -2.43
C LEU A 519 6.00 -1.90 -1.80
N TYR A 520 6.79 -2.78 -2.40
CA TYR A 520 8.14 -3.17 -1.95
C TYR A 520 9.25 -2.38 -2.62
N VAL A 521 8.94 -1.57 -3.64
CA VAL A 521 9.95 -0.74 -4.31
C VAL A 521 10.31 0.45 -3.42
N GLU A 522 11.60 0.78 -3.39
CA GLU A 522 12.12 1.91 -2.62
C GLU A 522 11.48 3.25 -3.05
N GLY A 523 11.15 4.10 -2.09
CA GLY A 523 10.52 5.40 -2.33
C GLY A 523 9.01 5.36 -2.59
N TRP A 524 8.38 4.18 -2.50
CA TRP A 524 6.96 4.03 -2.81
C TRP A 524 6.07 4.83 -1.87
N ASP A 525 6.33 4.83 -0.57
CA ASP A 525 5.53 5.53 0.43
C ASP A 525 5.64 7.05 0.33
N GLU A 526 6.82 7.60 0.06
CA GLU A 526 6.98 9.03 -0.21
C GLU A 526 6.27 9.44 -1.50
N SER A 527 6.37 8.62 -2.56
CA SER A 527 5.66 8.89 -3.81
C SER A 527 4.14 8.85 -3.62
N LEU A 528 3.63 7.89 -2.85
CA LEU A 528 2.21 7.79 -2.54
C LEU A 528 1.74 8.98 -1.71
N TYR A 529 2.56 9.45 -0.78
CA TYR A 529 2.27 10.63 0.02
C TYR A 529 2.13 11.89 -0.84
N GLU A 530 3.05 12.12 -1.79
CA GLU A 530 2.95 13.25 -2.71
C GLU A 530 1.75 13.13 -3.66
N ILE A 531 1.47 11.92 -4.19
CA ILE A 531 0.26 11.64 -4.99
C ILE A 531 -1.01 11.92 -4.17
N GLY A 532 -1.05 11.49 -2.91
CA GLY A 532 -2.19 11.71 -2.02
C GLY A 532 -2.39 13.18 -1.62
N LYS A 533 -1.33 13.99 -1.62
CA LYS A 533 -1.44 15.45 -1.45
C LYS A 533 -2.10 16.12 -2.66
N LEU A 534 -1.82 15.59 -3.86
CA LEU A 534 -2.30 16.09 -5.14
C LEU A 534 -3.64 15.45 -5.57
N SER A 535 -4.22 14.56 -4.77
CA SER A 535 -5.45 13.84 -5.16
C SER A 535 -6.63 14.75 -5.46
N SER A 536 -6.68 15.96 -4.88
CA SER A 536 -7.71 16.96 -5.23
C SER A 536 -7.65 17.41 -6.69
N ASP A 537 -6.47 17.35 -7.32
CA ASP A 537 -6.28 17.80 -8.71
C ASP A 537 -6.92 16.82 -9.71
N THR A 538 -7.30 15.63 -9.24
CA THR A 538 -8.08 14.64 -10.01
C THR A 538 -9.59 14.90 -9.97
N VAL A 539 -10.05 15.79 -9.09
CA VAL A 539 -11.47 16.15 -8.93
C VAL A 539 -11.74 17.47 -9.64
N PHE A 540 -12.47 17.42 -10.75
CA PHE A 540 -12.73 18.62 -11.53
C PHE A 540 -13.99 19.32 -11.04
N SER A 541 -13.92 20.65 -10.94
CA SER A 541 -15.12 21.48 -10.85
C SER A 541 -15.99 21.27 -12.08
N GLU A 542 -17.28 21.55 -11.99
CA GLU A 542 -18.18 21.41 -13.14
C GLU A 542 -17.75 22.27 -14.32
N GLU A 543 -17.18 23.45 -14.06
CA GLU A 543 -16.60 24.34 -15.07
C GLU A 543 -15.40 23.71 -15.77
N ASN A 544 -14.43 23.18 -15.01
CA ASN A 544 -13.25 22.54 -15.58
C ASN A 544 -13.61 21.28 -16.37
N ALA A 545 -14.58 20.49 -15.88
CA ALA A 545 -15.08 19.31 -16.58
C ALA A 545 -15.78 19.71 -17.89
N SER A 546 -16.57 20.77 -17.89
CA SER A 546 -17.27 21.26 -19.08
C SER A 546 -16.28 21.82 -20.11
N SER A 547 -15.27 22.56 -19.65
CA SER A 547 -14.17 23.05 -20.49
C SER A 547 -13.38 21.90 -21.12
N LEU A 548 -13.05 20.86 -20.34
CA LEU A 548 -12.38 19.66 -20.84
C LEU A 548 -13.22 18.95 -21.92
N VAL A 549 -14.50 18.72 -21.65
CA VAL A 549 -15.42 18.06 -22.59
C VAL A 549 -15.54 18.85 -23.89
N LYS A 550 -15.66 20.18 -23.79
CA LYS A 550 -15.71 21.07 -24.96
C LYS A 550 -14.42 21.02 -25.77
N ALA A 551 -13.27 21.02 -25.10
CA ALA A 551 -11.97 20.99 -25.77
C ALA A 551 -11.66 19.68 -26.50
N VAL A 552 -12.43 18.61 -26.27
CA VAL A 552 -12.27 17.30 -26.94
C VAL A 552 -13.50 16.93 -27.77
N GLU A 553 -14.36 17.89 -28.13
CA GLU A 553 -15.62 17.65 -28.83
C GLU A 553 -15.45 16.92 -30.18
N ASP A 554 -14.37 17.24 -30.90
CA ASP A 554 -14.00 16.64 -32.18
C ASP A 554 -13.26 15.31 -32.06
N THR A 555 -12.90 14.91 -30.83
CA THR A 555 -12.19 13.65 -30.58
C THR A 555 -13.19 12.53 -30.37
N PRO A 556 -13.12 11.42 -31.13
CA PRO A 556 -13.90 10.22 -30.84
C PRO A 556 -13.61 9.69 -29.43
N VAL A 557 -14.64 9.56 -28.61
CA VAL A 557 -14.53 9.03 -27.24
C VAL A 557 -15.29 7.71 -27.13
N MET A 558 -14.69 6.70 -26.50
CA MET A 558 -15.40 5.49 -26.10
C MET A 558 -15.34 5.36 -24.59
N VAL A 559 -16.48 5.13 -23.96
CA VAL A 559 -16.59 4.95 -22.51
C VAL A 559 -17.00 3.52 -22.23
N ILE A 560 -16.24 2.82 -21.39
CA ILE A 560 -16.50 1.43 -21.01
C ILE A 560 -16.48 1.33 -19.50
N ALA A 561 -17.48 0.68 -18.90
CA ALA A 561 -17.50 0.42 -17.47
C ALA A 561 -18.07 -0.96 -17.13
N GLY A 562 -17.61 -1.51 -16.01
CA GLY A 562 -18.28 -2.65 -15.37
C GLY A 562 -19.63 -2.21 -14.79
N ALA A 563 -20.67 -3.02 -14.99
CA ALA A 563 -22.00 -2.72 -14.49
C ALA A 563 -22.07 -2.82 -12.96
N GLU A 564 -21.23 -3.67 -12.35
CA GLU A 564 -21.15 -3.95 -10.92
C GLU A 564 -19.90 -3.34 -10.27
N ASP A 565 -19.36 -2.27 -10.86
CA ASP A 565 -18.25 -1.51 -10.28
C ASP A 565 -18.64 -0.85 -8.93
N ALA A 566 -18.01 -1.32 -7.85
CA ALA A 566 -18.25 -0.85 -6.48
C ALA A 566 -17.48 0.43 -6.09
N LEU A 567 -16.61 0.92 -6.98
CA LEU A 567 -15.79 2.14 -6.82
C LEU A 567 -16.34 3.30 -7.64
N VAL A 568 -16.77 3.05 -8.88
CA VAL A 568 -17.38 4.03 -9.78
C VAL A 568 -18.73 3.52 -10.24
N SER A 569 -19.82 4.11 -9.74
CA SER A 569 -21.16 3.67 -10.15
C SER A 569 -21.41 3.84 -11.65
N LEU A 570 -22.07 2.86 -12.27
CA LEU A 570 -22.44 2.91 -13.68
C LEU A 570 -23.24 4.18 -14.05
N LYS A 571 -24.11 4.65 -13.14
CA LYS A 571 -24.88 5.88 -13.32
C LYS A 571 -23.97 7.11 -13.51
N SER A 572 -22.90 7.22 -12.71
CA SER A 572 -21.93 8.31 -12.85
C SER A 572 -21.21 8.26 -14.19
N VAL A 573 -20.83 7.05 -14.64
CA VAL A 573 -20.19 6.85 -15.95
C VAL A 573 -21.16 7.21 -17.09
N GLN A 574 -22.43 6.83 -16.99
CA GLN A 574 -23.47 7.18 -17.96
C GLN A 574 -23.65 8.70 -18.06
N THR A 575 -23.73 9.40 -16.92
CA THR A 575 -23.83 10.87 -16.88
C THR A 575 -22.58 11.55 -17.44
N MET A 576 -21.40 10.98 -17.24
CA MET A 576 -20.17 11.48 -17.85
C MET A 576 -20.19 11.27 -19.37
N ALA A 577 -20.55 10.07 -19.83
CA ALA A 577 -20.61 9.73 -21.25
C ALA A 577 -21.58 10.65 -22.00
N SER A 578 -22.75 10.97 -21.43
CA SER A 578 -23.74 11.85 -22.06
C SER A 578 -23.27 13.29 -22.30
N LYS A 579 -22.16 13.72 -21.67
CA LYS A 579 -21.58 15.05 -21.89
C LYS A 579 -20.77 15.13 -23.18
N PHE A 580 -20.27 14.01 -23.69
CA PHE A 580 -19.43 13.97 -24.89
C PHE A 580 -20.30 13.79 -26.15
N VAL A 581 -20.15 14.71 -27.12
CA VAL A 581 -20.89 14.72 -28.39
C VAL A 581 -20.63 13.46 -29.23
N ASN A 582 -19.36 13.03 -29.30
CA ASN A 582 -18.91 11.90 -30.11
C ASN A 582 -18.56 10.67 -29.24
N SER A 583 -19.44 10.32 -28.30
CA SER A 583 -19.19 9.20 -27.39
C SER A 583 -19.96 7.92 -27.73
N ARG A 584 -19.32 6.77 -27.46
CA ARG A 584 -19.96 5.46 -27.40
C ARG A 584 -19.81 4.89 -26.00
N LEU A 585 -20.93 4.58 -25.33
CA LEU A 585 -20.93 3.91 -24.03
C LEU A 585 -21.10 2.39 -24.21
N VAL A 586 -20.31 1.60 -23.49
CA VAL A 586 -20.47 0.15 -23.34
C VAL A 586 -20.43 -0.23 -21.86
N SER A 587 -21.46 -0.89 -21.37
CA SER A 587 -21.49 -1.49 -20.03
C SER A 587 -21.22 -2.99 -20.12
N ILE A 588 -20.27 -3.49 -19.33
CA ILE A 588 -19.93 -4.92 -19.25
C ILE A 588 -20.61 -5.50 -18.01
N SER A 589 -21.54 -6.42 -18.19
CA SER A 589 -22.19 -7.13 -17.08
C SER A 589 -21.26 -8.20 -16.49
N GLY A 590 -21.37 -8.42 -15.18
CA GLY A 590 -20.52 -9.33 -14.43
C GLY A 590 -19.08 -8.82 -14.31
N CYS A 591 -18.89 -7.51 -14.23
CA CYS A 591 -17.57 -6.88 -14.23
C CYS A 591 -17.50 -5.72 -13.23
N GLY A 592 -16.41 -5.67 -12.46
CA GLY A 592 -16.11 -4.60 -11.53
C GLY A 592 -15.33 -3.46 -12.15
N HIS A 593 -14.46 -2.86 -11.35
CA HIS A 593 -13.66 -1.68 -11.68
C HIS A 593 -12.47 -1.98 -12.62
N LEU A 594 -12.12 -3.24 -12.84
CA LEU A 594 -10.94 -3.63 -13.63
C LEU A 594 -11.33 -4.49 -14.85
N PRO A 595 -12.02 -3.94 -15.87
CA PRO A 595 -12.42 -4.73 -17.04
C PRO A 595 -11.28 -5.42 -17.79
N HIS A 596 -10.09 -4.81 -17.79
CA HIS A 596 -8.90 -5.33 -18.47
C HIS A 596 -8.24 -6.51 -17.74
N GLU A 597 -8.56 -6.71 -16.46
CA GLU A 597 -8.16 -7.84 -15.64
C GLU A 597 -9.27 -8.89 -15.57
N GLU A 598 -10.51 -8.44 -15.34
CA GLU A 598 -11.62 -9.31 -14.98
C GLU A 598 -12.37 -9.89 -16.19
N CYS A 599 -12.55 -9.08 -17.23
CA CYS A 599 -13.30 -9.42 -18.44
C CYS A 599 -12.53 -9.03 -19.72
N PRO A 600 -11.26 -9.48 -19.89
CA PRO A 600 -10.38 -9.03 -20.97
C PRO A 600 -10.93 -9.32 -22.37
N GLU A 601 -11.56 -10.48 -22.58
CA GLU A 601 -12.12 -10.87 -23.87
C GLU A 601 -13.29 -9.96 -24.29
N VAL A 602 -14.21 -9.70 -23.36
CA VAL A 602 -15.36 -8.81 -23.59
C VAL A 602 -14.89 -7.37 -23.80
N LEU A 603 -13.89 -6.93 -23.03
CA LEU A 603 -13.28 -5.62 -23.21
C LEU A 603 -12.66 -5.49 -24.61
N LEU A 604 -11.86 -6.46 -25.04
CA LEU A 604 -11.24 -6.48 -26.36
C LEU A 604 -12.31 -6.45 -27.47
N ALA A 605 -13.33 -7.30 -27.38
CA ALA A 605 -14.43 -7.32 -28.34
C ALA A 605 -15.13 -5.95 -28.49
N ALA A 606 -15.21 -5.17 -27.41
CA ALA A 606 -15.76 -3.82 -27.44
C ALA A 606 -14.79 -2.80 -28.05
N ILE A 607 -13.52 -2.82 -27.65
CA ILE A 607 -12.51 -1.80 -28.01
C ILE A 607 -12.01 -1.94 -29.45
N LEU A 608 -11.77 -3.17 -29.92
CA LEU A 608 -11.06 -3.38 -31.18
C LEU A 608 -11.76 -2.77 -32.40
N PRO A 609 -13.09 -2.92 -32.59
CA PRO A 609 -13.76 -2.30 -33.73
C PRO A 609 -13.65 -0.77 -33.73
N PHE A 610 -13.61 -0.16 -32.54
CA PHE A 610 -13.43 1.28 -32.39
C PHE A 610 -12.02 1.70 -32.81
N ILE A 611 -10.98 1.03 -32.31
CA ILE A 611 -9.59 1.34 -32.65
C ILE A 611 -9.31 1.09 -34.15
N SER A 612 -9.75 -0.04 -34.70
CA SER A 612 -9.53 -0.36 -36.12
C SER A 612 -10.15 0.68 -37.05
N LYS A 613 -11.33 1.21 -36.72
CA LYS A 613 -11.99 2.30 -37.48
C LYS A 613 -11.19 3.60 -37.46
N LEU A 614 -10.47 3.89 -36.37
CA LEU A 614 -9.63 5.09 -36.24
C LEU A 614 -8.27 4.92 -36.91
N SER A 615 -7.76 3.69 -36.93
CA SER A 615 -6.55 3.32 -37.66
C SER A 615 -6.75 3.47 -39.17
N SER A 616 -7.85 2.94 -39.73
CA SER A 616 -8.13 2.97 -41.18
C SER A 616 -8.39 4.37 -41.76
N LYS A 617 -8.76 5.34 -40.92
CA LYS A 617 -8.86 6.76 -41.31
C LYS A 617 -7.48 7.44 -41.49
N ALA A 618 -6.36 6.71 -41.33
CA ALA A 618 -5.02 7.24 -41.56
C ALA A 618 -4.66 7.42 -43.04
N ASP A 619 -5.31 6.68 -43.94
CA ASP A 619 -4.93 6.58 -45.35
C ASP A 619 -5.85 7.38 -46.30
N LYS A 620 -6.66 8.28 -45.77
CA LYS A 620 -7.48 9.25 -46.52
C LYS A 620 -7.31 10.63 -45.92
#